data_AF-A0A924SJ58-F1
#
_entry.id   AF-A0A924SJ58-F1
#
_cell.length_a   1.000
_cell.length_b   1.000
_cell.length_c   1.000
_cell.angle_alpha   90.00
_cell.angle_beta   90.00
_cell.angle_gamma   90.00
#
_symmetry.space_group_name_H-M   'P 1'
#
loop_
_entity.id
_entity.type
_entity.pdbx_description
1 polymer ?
#
loop_
_entity_poly.entity_id
_entity_poly.type
_entity_poly.pdbx_seq_one_letter_code
_entity_poly.pdbx_strand_id
1 'polypeptide(L)' 'PARRTDLDHRTPWPRGSTSADNLQCLCRHHHRAKHAVFTVLTDTDGTTIWITRGRWVFRRRPPGC' A
#
# COMPACT_ATOMS: atom_id res chain seq x y z
N PRO A 1 14.69 11.30 -2.83
CA PRO A 1 13.55 11.61 -1.93
C PRO A 1 12.30 12.07 -2.73
N ALA A 2 11.10 11.60 -2.34
CA ALA A 2 9.74 11.83 -2.90
C ALA A 2 9.52 11.67 -4.43
N ARG A 3 10.42 12.15 -5.29
CA ARG A 3 10.35 12.15 -6.77
C ARG A 3 10.18 10.77 -7.44
N ARG A 4 10.37 9.67 -6.71
CA ARG A 4 10.18 8.29 -7.21
C ARG A 4 8.95 7.60 -6.61
N THR A 5 8.05 8.38 -6.02
CA THR A 5 6.91 7.91 -5.24
C THR A 5 5.65 8.41 -5.92
N ASP A 6 4.77 7.47 -6.27
CA ASP A 6 3.45 7.72 -6.83
C ASP A 6 2.42 7.61 -5.68
N LEU A 7 1.32 8.34 -5.79
CA LEU A 7 0.16 8.16 -4.91
C LEU A 7 -0.64 6.95 -5.42
N ASP A 8 -0.83 5.97 -4.54
CA ASP A 8 -1.54 4.72 -4.83
C ASP A 8 -2.76 4.60 -3.91
N HIS A 9 -3.89 4.16 -4.48
CA HIS A 9 -5.13 3.95 -3.72
C HIS A 9 -5.07 2.65 -2.90
N ARG A 10 -5.23 2.70 -1.57
CA ARG A 10 -5.35 1.52 -0.71
C ARG A 10 -6.53 0.64 -1.16
N THR A 11 -7.69 1.26 -1.33
CA THR A 11 -8.88 0.68 -1.98
C THR A 11 -8.96 1.16 -3.43
N PRO A 12 -8.90 0.26 -4.44
CA PRO A 12 -8.86 0.65 -5.85
C PRO A 12 -10.04 1.53 -6.27
N TRP A 13 -9.79 2.54 -7.10
CA TRP A 13 -10.84 3.28 -7.80
C TRP A 13 -11.63 2.35 -8.74
N PRO A 14 -12.96 2.53 -8.93
CA PRO A 14 -13.83 3.54 -8.30
C PRO A 14 -14.35 3.12 -6.92
N ARG A 15 -14.00 1.92 -6.43
CA ARG A 15 -14.48 1.42 -5.12
C ARG A 15 -13.95 2.24 -3.94
N GLY A 16 -12.82 2.95 -4.09
CA GLY A 16 -12.31 3.91 -3.13
C GLY A 16 -12.17 5.31 -3.72
N SER A 17 -12.40 6.33 -2.90
CA SER A 17 -12.24 7.75 -3.27
C SER A 17 -10.77 8.14 -3.41
N THR A 18 -10.49 9.19 -4.18
CA THR A 18 -9.18 9.86 -4.16
C THR A 18 -9.14 10.82 -2.98
N SER A 19 -8.77 10.33 -1.79
CA SER A 19 -8.66 11.10 -0.54
C SER A 19 -7.38 10.78 0.21
N ALA A 20 -6.94 11.65 1.12
CA ALA A 20 -5.73 11.42 1.92
C ALA A 20 -5.77 10.05 2.66
N ASP A 21 -6.93 9.67 3.16
CA ASP A 21 -7.13 8.41 3.88
C ASP A 21 -7.03 7.18 2.97
N ASN A 22 -7.31 7.33 1.68
CA ASN A 22 -7.21 6.24 0.72
C ASN A 22 -5.93 6.28 -0.12
N LEU A 23 -5.12 7.35 -0.05
CA LEU A 23 -3.87 7.45 -0.79
C LEU A 23 -2.65 7.12 0.08
N GLN A 24 -1.71 6.40 -0.49
CA GLN A 24 -0.42 6.09 0.12
C GLN A 24 0.73 6.34 -0.86
N CYS A 25 1.88 6.69 -0.30
CA CYS A 25 3.10 6.95 -1.04
C CYS A 25 3.85 5.64 -1.34
N LEU A 26 3.75 5.13 -2.57
CA LEU A 26 4.49 3.94 -3.01
C LEU A 26 5.40 4.25 -4.20
N CYS A 27 6.59 3.66 -4.25
CA CYS A 27 7.39 3.72 -5.46
C CYS A 27 6.76 2.88 -6.58
N ARG A 28 7.06 3.21 -7.84
CA ARG A 28 6.54 2.49 -9.01
C ARG A 28 6.73 0.97 -8.94
N HIS A 29 7.84 0.50 -8.38
CA HIS A 29 8.11 -0.92 -8.18
C HIS A 29 7.08 -1.57 -7.24
N HIS A 30 6.86 -0.97 -6.07
CA HIS A 30 5.86 -1.47 -5.10
C HIS A 30 4.43 -1.32 -5.61
N HIS A 31 4.11 -0.23 -6.30
CA HIS A 31 2.80 -0.03 -6.92
C HIS A 31 2.48 -1.16 -7.90
N ARG A 32 3.41 -1.51 -8.80
CA ARG A 32 3.24 -2.65 -9.72
C ARG A 32 3.13 -3.99 -8.99
N ALA A 33 3.97 -4.21 -7.98
CA ALA A 33 3.99 -5.47 -7.26
C ALA A 33 2.67 -5.72 -6.50
N LYS A 34 2.06 -4.67 -5.94
CA LYS A 34 0.73 -4.73 -5.33
C LYS A 34 -0.34 -5.24 -6.29
N HIS A 35 -0.31 -4.83 -7.56
CA HIS A 35 -1.30 -5.30 -8.55
C HIS A 35 -1.03 -6.71 -9.06
N ALA A 36 0.22 -7.18 -9.02
CA ALA A 36 0.61 -8.42 -9.68
C ALA A 36 0.74 -9.64 -8.75
N VAL A 37 1.30 -9.44 -7.55
CA VAL A 37 1.80 -10.57 -6.72
C VAL A 37 1.54 -10.42 -5.22
N PHE A 38 1.05 -9.28 -4.75
CA PHE A 38 0.75 -9.06 -3.34
C PHE A 38 -0.73 -8.83 -3.08
N THR A 39 -1.22 -9.37 -1.96
CA THR A 39 -2.41 -8.85 -1.29
C THR A 39 -1.94 -7.85 -0.24
N VAL A 40 -2.53 -6.65 -0.24
CA VAL A 40 -2.15 -5.57 0.68
C VAL A 40 -3.33 -5.24 1.56
N LEU A 41 -3.11 -5.30 2.87
CA LEU A 41 -4.08 -4.91 3.90
C LEU A 41 -3.53 -3.72 4.69
N THR A 42 -4.43 -2.96 5.31
CA THR A 42 -4.07 -1.88 6.24
C THR A 42 -4.81 -2.14 7.53
N ASP A 43 -4.08 -2.16 8.64
CA ASP A 43 -4.61 -2.33 9.98
C ASP A 43 -5.10 -0.98 10.55
N THR A 44 -5.88 -1.00 11.63
CA THR A 44 -6.47 0.21 12.23
C THR A 44 -5.43 1.18 12.79
N ASP A 45 -4.24 0.69 13.14
CA ASP A 45 -3.10 1.49 13.59
C ASP A 45 -2.29 2.10 12.42
N GLY A 46 -2.74 1.89 11.18
CA GLY A 46 -2.06 2.33 9.97
C GLY A 46 -0.94 1.39 9.48
N THR A 47 -0.71 0.26 10.16
CA THR A 47 0.27 -0.75 9.72
C THR A 47 -0.14 -1.32 8.37
N THR A 48 0.78 -1.30 7.41
CA THR A 48 0.57 -1.95 6.10
C THR A 48 1.06 -3.39 6.15
N ILE A 49 0.20 -4.33 5.79
CA ILE A 49 0.48 -5.77 5.75
C ILE A 49 0.53 -6.23 4.29
N TRP A 50 1.64 -6.83 3.89
CA TRP A 50 1.88 -7.36 2.55
C TRP A 50 1.93 -8.88 2.60
N ILE A 51 1.09 -9.54 1.81
CA ILE A 51 1.01 -10.99 1.73
C ILE A 51 1.39 -11.42 0.31
N THR A 52 2.39 -12.28 0.18
CA THR A 52 2.84 -12.81 -1.12
C THR A 52 1.97 -13.98 -1.57
N ARG A 53 2.04 -14.35 -2.86
CA ARG A 53 1.37 -15.57 -3.38
C ARG A 53 1.78 -16.83 -2.62
N GLY A 54 3.01 -16.87 -2.11
CA GLY A 54 3.53 -17.96 -1.27
C GLY A 54 3.14 -17.85 0.21
N ARG A 55 2.21 -16.95 0.57
CA ARG A 55 1.70 -16.71 1.94
C ARG A 55 2.73 -16.15 2.95
N TRP A 56 3.86 -15.65 2.48
CA TRP A 56 4.77 -14.88 3.33
C TRP A 56 4.14 -13.53 3.70
N VAL A 57 4.26 -13.13 4.97
CA VAL A 57 3.64 -11.93 5.53
C VAL A 57 4.71 -10.94 5.97
N PHE A 58 4.63 -9.70 5.47
CA PHE A 58 5.48 -8.58 5.87
C PHE A 58 4.63 -7.46 6.45
N ARG A 59 5.04 -6.88 7.58
CA ARG A 59 4.33 -5.78 8.24
C ARG A 59 5.23 -4.55 8.30
N ARG A 60 4.67 -3.39 7.96
CA ARG A 60 5.37 -2.11 8.03
C ARG A 60 4.51 -1.10 8.79
N ARG A 61 4.99 -0.65 9.94
CA ARG A 61 4.36 0.43 10.69
C ARG A 61 4.50 1.77 9.95
N PRO A 62 3.51 2.67 10.07
CA PRO A 62 3.67 4.03 9.60
C PRO A 62 4.82 4.71 10.38
N PRO A 63 5.67 5.51 9.71
CA PRO A 63 6.71 6.25 10.42
C PRO A 63 6.08 7.29 11.36
N GLY A 64 6.42 7.23 12.65
CA GLY A 64 5.95 8.18 13.68
C GLY A 64 4.99 7.63 14.75
N CYS A 65 4.81 6.31 14.82
CA CYS A 65 4.22 5.62 15.99
C CYS A 65 5.32 5.09 16.91
#